data_AF-A0A5S3YSM8-F1
#
_entry.id   AF-A0A5S3YSM8-F1
#
_cell.length_a   1.000
_cell.length_b   1.000
_cell.length_c   1.000
_cell.angle_alpha   90.00
_cell.angle_beta   90.00
_cell.angle_gamma   90.00
#
_symmetry.space_group_name_H-M   'P 1'
#
loop_
_entity.id
_entity.type
_entity.pdbx_description
1 polymer ?
#
loop_
_entity_poly.entity_id
_entity_poly.type
_entity_poly.pdbx_seq_one_letter_code
_entity_poly.pdbx_strand_id
1 'polypeptide(L)'
;SEQIRADKLNAEQTRLVERIHRDFIHAGANLTPEQRTELATINERISALTTEFGQNALNDSRAFKLVLEESDLAGLSTAQRNAAAAAAKANDMPGKYVITLNRASVQPFLQFSERRDLREQAFNGWTKRG
;
A
#
# COMPACT_ATOMS: atom_id res chain seq x y z
N SER A 1 -32.52 -30.23 -13.30
CA SER A 1 -31.60 -29.49 -12.43
C SER A 1 -30.94 -30.48 -11.50
N GLU A 2 -29.66 -30.76 -11.73
CA GLU A 2 -28.92 -31.81 -11.01
C GLU A 2 -28.58 -31.30 -9.61
N GLN A 3 -29.38 -31.73 -8.63
CA GLN A 3 -29.14 -31.43 -7.22
C GLN A 3 -27.88 -32.17 -6.80
N ILE A 4 -26.76 -31.46 -6.63
CA ILE A 4 -25.50 -32.03 -6.18
C ILE A 4 -25.75 -32.65 -4.81
N ARG A 5 -25.80 -33.98 -4.77
CA ARG A 5 -25.90 -34.79 -3.55
C ARG A 5 -24.60 -34.64 -2.75
N ALA A 6 -24.68 -33.99 -1.59
CA ALA A 6 -23.52 -33.72 -0.72
C ALA A 6 -22.76 -35.01 -0.33
N ASP A 7 -23.47 -36.13 -0.32
CA ASP A 7 -23.02 -37.50 -0.09
C ASP A 7 -22.14 -38.10 -1.20
N LYS A 8 -21.92 -37.39 -2.32
CA LYS A 8 -21.03 -37.83 -3.43
C LYS A 8 -19.80 -36.95 -3.65
N LEU A 9 -19.57 -35.96 -2.79
CA LEU A 9 -18.46 -35.03 -2.93
C LEU A 9 -17.23 -35.52 -2.16
N ASN A 10 -16.06 -35.44 -2.79
CA ASN A 10 -14.80 -35.60 -2.07
C ASN A 10 -14.51 -34.36 -1.19
N ALA A 11 -13.49 -34.44 -0.34
CA ALA A 11 -13.19 -33.37 0.62
C ALA A 11 -12.95 -32.00 -0.02
N GLU A 12 -12.24 -31.95 -1.17
CA GLU A 12 -11.98 -30.70 -1.89
C GLU A 12 -13.25 -30.12 -2.50
N GLN A 13 -14.09 -30.97 -3.11
CA GLN A 13 -15.35 -30.56 -3.69
C GLN A 13 -16.33 -30.04 -2.63
N THR A 14 -16.41 -30.71 -1.47
CA THR A 14 -17.21 -30.24 -0.33
C THR A 14 -16.71 -28.87 0.14
N ARG A 15 -15.39 -28.70 0.28
CA ARG A 15 -14.81 -27.41 0.68
C ARG A 15 -15.08 -26.29 -0.33
N LEU A 16 -15.05 -26.62 -1.63
CA LEU A 16 -15.38 -25.68 -2.69
C LEU A 16 -16.85 -25.24 -2.62
N VAL A 17 -17.78 -26.19 -2.46
CA VAL A 17 -19.22 -25.90 -2.32
C VAL A 17 -19.48 -25.03 -1.10
N GLU A 18 -18.88 -25.34 0.05
CA GLU A 18 -18.98 -24.51 1.25
C GLU A 18 -18.46 -23.07 1.02
N ARG A 19 -17.32 -22.93 0.32
CA ARG A 19 -16.74 -21.62 0.03
C ARG A 19 -17.67 -20.82 -0.87
N ILE A 20 -18.11 -21.41 -1.98
CA ILE A 20 -19.05 -20.77 -2.90
C ILE A 20 -20.32 -20.38 -2.16
N HIS A 21 -20.90 -21.27 -1.37
CA HIS A 21 -22.10 -20.96 -0.60
C HIS A 21 -21.90 -19.75 0.34
N ARG A 22 -20.79 -19.71 1.09
CA ARG A 22 -20.45 -18.55 1.93
C ARG A 22 -20.29 -17.28 1.11
N ASP A 23 -19.65 -17.34 -0.04
CA ASP A 23 -19.47 -16.19 -0.92
C ASP A 23 -20.83 -15.64 -1.40
N PHE A 24 -21.79 -16.52 -1.75
CA PHE A 24 -23.16 -16.12 -2.09
C PHE A 24 -23.90 -15.46 -0.92
N ILE A 25 -23.77 -15.99 0.30
CA ILE A 25 -24.37 -15.37 1.48
C ILE A 25 -23.76 -14.00 1.75
N HIS A 26 -22.43 -13.87 1.70
CA HIS A 26 -21.73 -12.59 1.87
C HIS A 26 -22.08 -11.57 0.77
N ALA A 27 -22.37 -12.04 -0.45
CA ALA A 27 -22.85 -11.20 -1.55
C ALA A 27 -24.34 -10.81 -1.43
N GLY A 28 -25.03 -11.25 -0.37
CA GLY A 28 -26.41 -10.85 -0.09
C GLY A 28 -27.49 -11.78 -0.65
N ALA A 29 -27.18 -13.06 -0.92
CA ALA A 29 -28.17 -14.02 -1.43
C ALA A 29 -29.41 -14.17 -0.51
N ASN A 30 -29.25 -13.99 0.81
CA ASN A 30 -30.34 -14.05 1.79
C ASN A 30 -31.03 -12.71 2.07
N LEU A 31 -30.63 -11.63 1.40
CA LEU A 31 -31.18 -10.29 1.63
C LEU A 31 -32.48 -10.07 0.84
N THR A 32 -33.33 -9.19 1.35
CA THR A 32 -34.48 -8.65 0.59
C THR A 32 -34.01 -7.83 -0.62
N PRO A 33 -34.86 -7.57 -1.63
CA PRO A 33 -34.51 -6.68 -2.74
C PRO A 33 -33.98 -5.33 -2.29
N GLU A 34 -34.61 -4.71 -1.28
CA GLU A 34 -34.24 -3.40 -0.74
C GLU A 34 -32.85 -3.44 -0.08
N GLN A 35 -32.59 -4.47 0.73
CA GLN A 35 -31.28 -4.69 1.37
C GLN A 35 -30.17 -5.01 0.35
N ARG A 36 -30.49 -5.69 -0.76
CA ARG A 36 -29.52 -5.91 -1.84
C ARG A 36 -29.15 -4.61 -2.54
N THR A 37 -30.11 -3.71 -2.77
CA THR A 37 -29.82 -2.37 -3.31
C THR A 37 -28.93 -1.58 -2.37
N GLU A 38 -29.22 -1.58 -1.07
CA GLU A 38 -28.37 -0.92 -0.07
C GLU A 38 -26.95 -1.50 -0.05
N LEU A 39 -26.82 -2.84 -0.07
CA LEU A 39 -25.52 -3.51 -0.13
C LEU A 39 -24.73 -3.13 -1.39
N ALA A 40 -25.40 -3.04 -2.55
CA ALA A 40 -24.76 -2.61 -3.79
C ALA A 40 -24.22 -1.18 -3.69
N THR A 41 -25.03 -0.24 -3.16
CA THR A 41 -24.60 1.16 -2.94
C THR A 41 -23.42 1.24 -1.96
N ILE A 42 -23.43 0.46 -0.89
CA ILE A 42 -22.31 0.40 0.07
C ILE A 42 -21.04 -0.12 -0.61
N ASN A 43 -21.14 -1.21 -1.38
CA ASN A 43 -20.00 -1.80 -2.07
C ASN A 43 -19.40 -0.87 -3.13
N GLU A 44 -20.24 -0.14 -3.87
CA GLU A 44 -19.79 0.91 -4.78
C GLU A 44 -19.02 1.99 -4.03
N ARG A 45 -19.53 2.46 -2.89
CA ARG A 45 -18.87 3.48 -2.09
C ARG A 45 -17.56 2.99 -1.48
N ILE A 46 -17.51 1.76 -0.97
CA ILE A 46 -16.26 1.13 -0.48
C ILE A 46 -15.23 1.05 -1.61
N SER A 47 -15.65 0.65 -2.81
CA SER A 47 -14.75 0.53 -3.96
C SER A 47 -14.17 1.90 -4.34
N ALA A 48 -15.04 2.92 -4.44
CA ALA A 48 -14.62 4.30 -4.73
C ALA A 48 -13.64 4.83 -3.67
N LEU A 49 -13.97 4.69 -2.38
CA LEU A 49 -13.11 5.15 -1.27
C LEU A 49 -11.78 4.41 -1.22
N THR A 50 -11.77 3.11 -1.52
CA THR A 50 -10.54 2.31 -1.57
C THR A 50 -9.61 2.80 -2.68
N THR A 51 -10.17 3.07 -3.87
CA THR A 51 -9.40 3.64 -4.99
C THR A 51 -8.88 5.04 -4.65
N GLU A 52 -9.72 5.90 -4.09
CA GLU A 52 -9.35 7.26 -3.69
C GLU A 52 -8.23 7.25 -2.65
N PHE A 53 -8.38 6.44 -1.59
CA PHE A 53 -7.35 6.29 -0.57
C PHE A 53 -6.03 5.78 -1.16
N GLY A 54 -6.08 4.78 -2.04
CA GLY A 54 -4.89 4.26 -2.71
C GLY A 54 -4.18 5.32 -3.55
N GLN A 55 -4.94 6.15 -4.27
CA GLN A 55 -4.39 7.24 -5.06
C GLN A 55 -3.79 8.35 -4.19
N ASN A 56 -4.46 8.73 -3.10
CA ASN A 56 -3.98 9.75 -2.16
C ASN A 56 -2.67 9.30 -1.49
N ALA A 57 -2.63 8.07 -0.97
CA ALA A 57 -1.42 7.51 -0.36
C ALA A 57 -0.24 7.45 -1.35
N LEU A 58 -0.50 7.13 -2.62
CA LEU A 58 0.52 7.15 -3.68
C LEU A 58 0.99 8.58 -3.99
N ASN A 59 0.07 9.54 -4.03
CA ASN A 59 0.39 10.95 -4.28
C ASN A 59 1.26 11.53 -3.16
N ASP A 60 0.89 11.31 -1.89
CA ASP A 60 1.67 11.77 -0.74
C ASP A 60 3.06 11.15 -0.71
N SER A 61 3.15 9.86 -1.04
CA SER A 61 4.42 9.14 -1.16
C SER A 61 5.34 9.73 -2.24
N ARG A 62 4.77 10.22 -3.35
CA ARG A 62 5.50 10.85 -4.46
C ARG A 62 5.85 12.31 -4.18
N ALA A 63 4.99 13.02 -3.46
CA ALA A 63 5.17 14.43 -3.14
C ALA A 63 6.31 14.66 -2.15
N PHE A 64 6.47 13.78 -1.16
CA PHE A 64 7.53 13.91 -0.18
C PHE A 64 8.91 13.64 -0.80
N LYS A 65 9.80 14.63 -0.68
CA LYS A 65 11.20 14.54 -1.07
C LYS A 65 12.05 15.20 0.03
N LEU A 66 12.87 14.41 0.72
CA LEU A 66 13.91 14.97 1.57
C LEU A 66 15.17 15.12 0.72
N VAL A 67 15.47 16.35 0.32
CA VAL A 67 16.62 16.70 -0.52
C VAL A 67 17.83 16.92 0.37
N LEU A 68 18.93 16.26 0.03
CA LEU A 68 20.16 16.23 0.80
C LEU A 68 21.33 16.71 -0.06
N GLU A 69 22.29 17.37 0.59
CA GLU A 69 23.61 17.73 0.06
C GLU A 69 24.66 16.67 0.41
N GLU A 70 25.86 16.76 -0.19
CA GLU A 70 26.97 15.85 0.13
C GLU A 70 27.32 15.85 1.64
N SER A 71 27.19 17.01 2.30
CA SER A 71 27.42 17.18 3.75
C SER A 71 26.41 16.45 4.63
N ASP A 72 25.28 16.01 4.07
CA ASP A 72 24.18 15.42 4.81
C ASP A 72 24.23 13.88 4.86
N LEU A 73 25.21 13.27 4.18
CA LEU A 73 25.28 11.82 3.96
C LEU A 73 26.07 11.04 5.02
N ALA A 74 26.39 11.68 6.15
CA ALA A 74 27.11 11.05 7.26
C ALA A 74 26.41 9.75 7.71
N GLY A 75 27.18 8.67 7.88
CA GLY A 75 26.70 7.32 8.21
C GLY A 75 26.14 6.49 7.06
N LEU A 76 25.87 7.09 5.88
CA LEU A 76 25.33 6.35 4.73
C LEU A 76 26.43 5.63 3.93
N SER A 77 26.18 4.36 3.64
CA SER A 77 27.02 3.52 2.77
C SER A 77 26.98 4.00 1.31
N THR A 78 28.00 3.64 0.53
CA THR A 78 28.08 3.98 -0.91
C THR A 78 26.84 3.52 -1.68
N ALA A 79 26.30 2.35 -1.36
CA ALA A 79 25.08 1.84 -1.98
C ALA A 79 23.87 2.76 -1.71
N GLN A 80 23.74 3.27 -0.48
CA GLN A 80 22.66 4.19 -0.10
C GLN A 80 22.81 5.56 -0.76
N ARG A 81 24.04 6.09 -0.83
CA ARG A 81 24.33 7.35 -1.53
C ARG A 81 23.99 7.24 -3.00
N ASN A 82 24.38 6.15 -3.66
CA ASN A 82 24.06 5.89 -5.06
C ASN A 82 22.56 5.79 -5.30
N ALA A 83 21.83 5.09 -4.43
CA ALA A 83 20.38 4.99 -4.51
C ALA A 83 19.70 6.37 -4.34
N ALA A 84 20.16 7.19 -3.40
CA ALA A 84 19.64 8.54 -3.18
C ALA A 84 19.96 9.48 -4.36
N ALA A 85 21.14 9.37 -4.98
CA ALA A 85 21.50 10.11 -6.19
C ALA A 85 20.65 9.68 -7.40
N ALA A 86 20.39 8.38 -7.55
CA ALA A 86 19.50 7.86 -8.59
C ALA A 86 18.06 8.36 -8.39
N ALA A 87 17.57 8.38 -7.15
CA ALA A 87 16.28 8.96 -6.80
C ALA A 87 16.23 10.46 -7.11
N ALA A 88 17.31 11.20 -6.85
CA ALA A 88 17.39 12.62 -7.19
C ALA A 88 17.30 12.86 -8.70
N LYS A 89 18.02 12.06 -9.52
CA LYS A 89 17.91 12.10 -10.99
C LYS A 89 16.50 11.79 -11.48
N ALA A 90 15.85 10.78 -10.92
CA ALA A 90 14.47 10.43 -11.25
C ALA A 90 13.43 11.49 -10.83
N ASN A 91 13.84 12.44 -9.99
CA ASN A 91 13.03 13.56 -9.52
C ASN A 91 13.47 14.91 -10.10
N ASP A 92 14.26 14.90 -11.19
CA ASP A 92 14.77 16.09 -11.88
C ASP A 92 15.68 16.99 -11.01
N MET A 93 16.41 16.40 -10.06
CA MET A 93 17.35 17.08 -9.16
C MET A 93 18.78 16.52 -9.30
N PRO A 94 19.40 16.57 -10.49
CA PRO A 94 20.75 16.04 -10.68
C PRO A 94 21.77 16.78 -9.80
N GLY A 95 22.75 16.04 -9.28
CA GLY A 95 23.78 16.57 -8.37
C GLY A 95 23.34 16.69 -6.91
N LYS A 96 22.09 16.30 -6.57
CA LYS A 96 21.58 16.18 -5.21
C LYS A 96 21.36 14.70 -4.84
N TYR A 97 20.93 14.49 -3.61
CA TYR A 97 20.50 13.20 -3.09
C TYR A 97 19.07 13.33 -2.57
N VAL A 98 18.20 12.36 -2.87
CA VAL A 98 16.80 12.41 -2.44
C VAL A 98 16.44 11.14 -1.67
N ILE A 99 15.91 11.35 -0.46
CA ILE A 99 15.25 10.29 0.31
C ILE A 99 13.74 10.43 0.09
N THR A 100 13.12 9.32 -0.29
CA THR A 100 11.67 9.23 -0.55
C THR A 100 10.98 8.43 0.54
N LEU A 101 9.64 8.47 0.57
CA LEU A 101 8.84 7.61 1.47
C LEU A 101 8.67 6.18 0.94
N ASN A 102 9.46 5.73 -0.04
CA ASN A 102 9.58 4.31 -0.33
C ASN A 102 10.36 3.62 0.79
N ARG A 103 9.90 2.45 1.25
CA ARG A 103 10.53 1.69 2.34
C ARG A 103 12.01 1.39 2.06
N ALA A 104 12.35 1.09 0.81
CA ALA A 104 13.73 0.83 0.39
C ALA A 104 14.64 2.07 0.48
N SER A 105 14.05 3.27 0.57
CA SER A 105 14.76 4.55 0.68
C SER A 105 14.80 5.04 2.13
N VAL A 106 13.65 5.23 2.78
CA VAL A 106 13.61 5.84 4.13
C VAL A 106 14.19 4.94 5.20
N GLN A 107 13.91 3.62 5.15
CA GLN A 107 14.22 2.75 6.29
C GLN A 107 15.74 2.63 6.50
N PRO A 108 16.54 2.40 5.44
CA PRO A 108 17.99 2.46 5.60
C PRO A 108 18.47 3.86 6.00
N PHE A 109 17.86 4.93 5.49
CA PHE A 109 18.23 6.28 5.90
C PHE A 109 18.04 6.51 7.42
N LEU A 110 16.89 6.10 7.97
CA LEU A 110 16.62 6.19 9.41
C LEU A 110 17.54 5.31 10.24
N GLN A 111 17.98 4.17 9.70
CA GLN A 111 18.85 3.23 10.41
C GLN A 111 20.31 3.69 10.45
N PHE A 112 20.83 4.27 9.37
CA PHE A 112 22.26 4.50 9.19
C PHE A 112 22.68 5.97 9.16
N SER A 113 21.79 6.91 8.84
CA SER A 113 22.16 8.33 8.83
C SER A 113 22.57 8.77 10.23
N GLU A 114 23.67 9.49 10.36
CA GLU A 114 24.12 10.09 11.63
C GLU A 114 23.37 11.40 11.94
N ARG A 115 22.73 12.02 10.94
CA ARG A 115 22.05 13.31 11.05
C ARG A 115 20.67 13.20 11.69
N ARG A 116 20.61 13.41 13.01
CA ARG A 116 19.38 13.32 13.82
C ARG A 116 18.27 14.23 13.29
N ASP A 117 18.61 15.45 12.93
CA ASP A 117 17.70 16.46 12.37
C ASP A 117 17.03 15.97 11.07
N LEU A 118 17.80 15.31 10.20
CA LEU A 118 17.27 14.78 8.94
C LEU A 118 16.50 13.48 9.15
N ARG A 119 16.92 12.63 10.09
CA ARG A 119 16.14 11.45 10.50
C ARG A 119 14.76 11.85 11.03
N GLU A 120 14.68 12.92 11.82
CA GLU A 120 13.41 13.43 12.34
C GLU A 120 12.48 13.90 11.21
N GLN A 121 12.99 14.65 10.23
CA GLN A 121 12.22 15.05 9.06
C GLN A 121 11.72 13.85 8.25
N ALA A 122 12.60 12.87 7.99
CA ALA A 122 12.24 11.64 7.28
C ALA A 122 11.18 10.82 8.04
N PHE A 123 11.32 10.70 9.36
CA PHE A 123 10.38 9.95 10.20
C PHE A 123 9.01 10.63 10.28
N ASN A 124 8.98 11.96 10.41
CA ASN A 124 7.75 12.73 10.39
C ASN A 124 7.02 12.61 9.04
N GLY A 125 7.75 12.64 7.93
CA GLY A 125 7.17 12.37 6.60
C GLY A 125 6.62 10.95 6.49
N TRP A 126 7.34 9.96 7.03
CA TRP A 126 6.94 8.56 6.96
C TRP A 126 5.70 8.23 7.81
N THR A 127 5.60 8.79 9.01
CA THR A 127 4.50 8.53 9.95
C THR A 127 3.22 9.25 9.58
N LYS A 128 3.31 10.36 8.85
CA LYS A 128 2.16 11.15 8.37
C LYS A 128 1.70 10.75 6.96
N ARG A 129 2.15 9.61 6.43
CA ARG A 129 1.80 9.14 5.08
C ARG A 129 0.43 8.47 5.07
N GLY A 130 -0.46 8.94 4.20
CA GLY A 130 -1.86 8.49 4.07
C GLY A 130 -2.83 9.46 4.72
#